data_AF-A0A498MN37-F1
#
_entry.id   AF-A0A498MN37-F1
#
_cell.length_a   1.000
_cell.length_b   1.000
_cell.length_c   1.000
_cell.angle_alpha   90.00
_cell.angle_beta   90.00
_cell.angle_gamma   90.00
#
_symmetry.space_group_name_H-M   'P 1'
#
loop_
_entity.id
_entity.type
_entity.pdbx_description
1 polymer ?
#
loop_
_entity_poly.entity_id
_entity_poly.type
_entity_poly.pdbx_seq_one_letter_code
_entity_poly.pdbx_strand_id
1 'polypeptide(L)'
;MITDDLDNPEIQLFQCANYGGRSVILRKETNLHDIDFSDTASSHKVKGGVWVLYQHVSRQGAQLVSFPGDEVPSYFSLSFNDVASHVRPLLPKP
;
A
#
# COMPACT_ATOMS: atom_id res chain seq x y z
N MET A 1 24.60 -6.53 2.26
CA MET A 1 23.72 -5.78 3.17
C MET A 1 22.43 -5.54 2.40
N ILE A 2 21.36 -6.27 2.72
CA ILE A 2 20.05 -6.20 2.03
C ILE A 2 18.96 -5.95 3.11
N THR A 3 19.32 -5.21 4.16
CA THR A 3 18.42 -4.95 5.30
C THR A 3 17.89 -3.52 5.28
N ASP A 4 18.63 -2.58 4.70
CA ASP A 4 18.26 -1.16 4.64
C ASP A 4 16.89 -0.92 3.98
N ASP A 5 16.53 -1.71 2.96
CA ASP A 5 15.23 -1.59 2.29
C ASP A 5 14.06 -2.04 3.18
N LEU A 6 14.26 -2.92 4.17
CA LEU A 6 13.21 -3.38 5.08
C LEU A 6 13.04 -2.47 6.30
N ASP A 7 14.12 -1.81 6.73
CA ASP A 7 14.15 -1.02 7.96
C ASP A 7 13.53 0.38 7.81
N ASN A 8 13.37 0.85 6.57
CA ASN A 8 12.74 2.14 6.26
C ASN A 8 11.52 1.97 5.35
N PRO A 9 10.38 1.47 5.87
CA PRO A 9 9.19 1.24 5.07
C PRO A 9 8.61 2.54 4.53
N GLU A 10 8.38 2.61 3.22
CA GLU A 10 7.72 3.72 2.55
C GLU A 10 6.94 3.22 1.32
N ILE A 11 5.63 3.46 1.32
CA ILE A 11 4.73 3.23 0.19
C ILE A 11 4.00 4.53 -0.16
N GLN A 12 3.84 4.81 -1.44
CA GLN A 12 3.01 5.90 -1.93
C GLN A 12 1.80 5.34 -2.66
N LEU A 13 0.60 5.69 -2.18
CA LEU A 13 -0.67 5.33 -2.81
C LEU A 13 -1.18 6.49 -3.64
N PHE A 14 -1.82 6.19 -4.77
CA PHE A 14 -2.38 7.17 -5.69
C PHE A 14 -3.85 6.87 -5.96
N GLN A 15 -4.64 7.94 -6.03
CA GLN A 15 -6.08 7.89 -6.25
C GLN A 15 -6.45 7.36 -7.64
N CYS A 16 -5.62 7.62 -8.66
CA CYS A 16 -5.90 7.16 -10.02
C CYS A 16 -4.88 6.12 -10.46
N ALA A 17 -5.23 5.37 -11.51
CA ALA A 17 -4.26 4.54 -12.23
C ALA A 17 -3.12 5.40 -12.81
N ASN A 18 -2.01 4.74 -13.12
CA ASN A 18 -0.77 5.33 -13.64
C ASN A 18 -0.22 6.46 -12.76
N TYR A 19 -0.36 6.31 -11.44
CA TYR A 19 0.19 7.22 -10.43
C TYR A 19 -0.38 8.65 -10.50
N GLY A 20 -1.63 8.78 -10.94
CA GLY A 20 -2.34 10.05 -11.06
C GLY A 20 -3.17 10.42 -9.83
N GLY A 21 -3.67 11.66 -9.83
CA GLY A 21 -4.60 12.17 -8.81
C GLY A 21 -3.94 12.51 -7.48
N ARG A 22 -4.75 12.58 -6.41
CA ARG A 22 -4.24 12.78 -5.04
C ARG A 22 -3.37 11.59 -4.65
N SER A 23 -2.29 11.84 -3.91
CA SER A 23 -1.44 10.78 -3.37
C SER A 23 -1.16 10.98 -1.89
N VAL A 24 -0.83 9.88 -1.21
CA VAL A 24 -0.42 9.84 0.20
C VAL A 24 0.81 8.95 0.36
N ILE A 25 1.75 9.37 1.21
CA ILE A 25 2.94 8.59 1.56
C ILE A 25 2.75 8.02 2.95
N LEU A 26 2.90 6.70 3.08
CA LEU A 26 2.73 5.96 4.33
C LEU A 26 4.06 5.31 4.71
N ARG A 27 4.43 5.40 6.00
CA ARG A 27 5.64 4.80 6.57
C ARG A 27 5.36 3.87 7.75
N LYS A 28 4.08 3.67 8.09
CA LYS A 28 3.63 2.84 9.20
C LYS A 28 2.26 2.25 8.90
N GLU A 29 1.84 1.29 9.72
CA GLU A 29 0.47 0.76 9.70
C GLU A 29 -0.54 1.91 9.82
N THR A 30 -1.49 1.92 8.88
CA THR A 30 -2.45 3.02 8.70
C THR A 30 -3.81 2.46 8.33
N ASN A 31 -4.84 2.90 9.06
CA ASN A 31 -6.22 2.79 8.62
C ASN A 31 -6.51 3.94 7.65
N LEU A 32 -6.91 3.64 6.41
CA LEU A 32 -7.04 4.65 5.37
C LEU A 32 -8.25 5.58 5.57
N HIS A 33 -9.22 5.17 6.39
CA HIS A 33 -10.30 6.06 6.83
C HIS A 33 -9.78 7.26 7.62
N ASP A 34 -8.73 7.10 8.42
CA ASP A 34 -8.20 8.17 9.29
C ASP A 34 -7.56 9.33 8.50
N ILE A 35 -7.35 9.13 7.19
CA ILE A 35 -6.72 10.10 6.28
C ILE A 35 -7.58 10.41 5.04
N ASP A 36 -8.87 10.05 5.09
CA ASP A 36 -9.82 10.20 3.97
C ASP A 36 -9.27 9.63 2.66
N PHE A 37 -8.72 8.41 2.71
CA PHE A 37 -8.14 7.71 1.55
C PHE A 37 -8.59 6.24 1.44
N SER A 38 -9.61 5.84 2.20
CA SER A 38 -10.22 4.52 2.08
C SER A 38 -10.91 4.36 0.73
N ASP A 39 -10.89 3.16 0.17
CA ASP A 39 -11.63 2.81 -1.05
C ASP A 39 -11.32 3.76 -2.22
N THR A 40 -10.10 4.31 -2.24
CA THR A 40 -9.67 5.38 -3.16
C THR A 40 -8.43 4.98 -3.97
N ALA A 41 -7.58 4.12 -3.43
CA ALA A 41 -6.32 3.78 -4.08
C ALA A 41 -6.56 2.96 -5.35
N SER A 42 -5.93 3.39 -6.45
CA SER A 42 -5.98 2.73 -7.77
C SER A 42 -4.59 2.36 -8.32
N SER A 43 -3.51 2.89 -7.74
CA SER A 43 -2.13 2.50 -8.05
C SER A 43 -1.17 2.82 -6.90
N HIS A 44 0.03 2.24 -6.89
CA HIS A 44 1.05 2.56 -5.87
C HIS A 44 2.49 2.32 -6.32
N LYS A 45 3.41 2.89 -5.54
CA LYS A 45 4.85 2.61 -5.61
C LYS A 45 5.38 2.26 -4.23
N VAL A 46 6.18 1.21 -4.13
CA VAL A 46 6.88 0.84 -2.89
C VAL A 46 8.34 1.25 -3.00
N LYS A 47 8.76 2.17 -2.14
CA LYS A 47 10.18 2.58 -2.07
C LYS A 47 10.97 1.69 -1.10
N GLY A 48 10.33 1.27 -0.01
CA GLY A 48 10.96 0.43 1.00
C GLY A 48 9.92 -0.33 1.82
N GLY A 49 10.34 -1.44 2.42
CA GLY A 49 9.53 -2.37 3.18
C GLY A 49 8.69 -3.28 2.28
N VAL A 50 8.31 -4.43 2.83
CA VAL A 50 7.23 -5.23 2.23
C VAL A 50 5.92 -4.73 2.81
N TRP A 51 4.92 -4.48 1.98
CA TRP A 51 3.63 -3.94 2.39
C TRP A 51 2.50 -4.92 2.12
N VAL A 52 1.49 -4.88 2.98
CA VAL A 52 0.21 -5.55 2.75
C VAL A 52 -0.91 -4.52 2.80
N LEU A 53 -1.66 -4.44 1.71
CA LEU A 53 -2.90 -3.70 1.61
C LEU A 53 -4.07 -4.67 1.82
N TYR A 54 -5.05 -4.26 2.60
CA TYR A 54 -6.23 -5.03 2.96
C TYR A 54 -7.49 -4.34 2.44
N GLN A 55 -8.41 -5.14 1.91
CA GLN A 55 -9.71 -4.68 1.42
C GLN A 55 -10.57 -4.05 2.52
N HIS A 56 -10.42 -4.52 3.75
CA HIS A 56 -11.21 -4.03 4.87
C HIS A 56 -10.30 -3.59 6.02
N VAL A 57 -10.87 -2.75 6.89
CA VAL A 57 -10.24 -2.35 8.14
C VAL A 57 -9.87 -3.56 9.00
N SER A 58 -8.97 -3.34 9.96
CA SER A 58 -8.55 -4.37 10.91
C SER A 58 -7.95 -5.62 10.26
N ARG A 59 -7.30 -5.46 9.09
CA ARG A 59 -6.54 -6.50 8.39
C ARG A 59 -7.42 -7.64 7.85
N GLN A 60 -8.59 -7.31 7.32
CA GLN A 60 -9.59 -8.27 6.83
C GLN A 60 -9.80 -8.19 5.32
N GLY A 61 -10.49 -9.19 4.77
CA GLY A 61 -10.83 -9.27 3.35
C GLY A 61 -9.66 -9.67 2.44
N ALA A 62 -9.77 -9.37 1.15
CA ALA A 62 -8.71 -9.63 0.19
C ALA A 62 -7.42 -8.87 0.53
N GLN A 63 -6.28 -9.42 0.13
CA GLN A 63 -4.96 -8.88 0.44
C GLN A 63 -4.14 -8.71 -0.85
N LEU A 64 -3.45 -7.58 -0.94
CA LEU A 64 -2.43 -7.33 -1.96
C LEU A 64 -1.09 -7.13 -1.25
N VAL A 65 -0.12 -7.99 -1.57
CA VAL A 65 1.25 -7.92 -1.05
C VAL A 65 2.14 -7.26 -2.10
N SER A 66 2.98 -6.33 -1.66
CA SER A 66 3.90 -5.59 -2.55
C SER A 66 5.26 -5.43 -1.91
N PHE A 67 6.30 -5.52 -2.72
CA PHE A 67 7.71 -5.62 -2.33
C PHE A 67 8.46 -4.31 -2.62
N PRO A 68 9.60 -4.05 -1.96
CA PRO A 68 10.46 -2.92 -2.29
C PRO A 68 10.78 -2.88 -3.79
N GLY A 69 10.58 -1.72 -4.42
CA GLY A 69 10.78 -1.52 -5.85
C GLY A 69 9.56 -1.79 -6.72
N ASP A 70 8.47 -2.35 -6.17
CA ASP A 70 7.24 -2.55 -6.93
C ASP A 70 6.64 -1.21 -7.36
N GLU A 71 6.32 -1.12 -8.65
CA GLU A 71 5.49 -0.08 -9.22
C GLU A 71 4.25 -0.75 -9.83
N VAL A 72 3.09 -0.56 -9.18
CA VAL A 72 1.83 -1.16 -9.63
C VAL A 72 0.96 -0.06 -10.22
N PRO A 73 0.91 0.07 -11.56
CA PRO A 73 0.25 1.20 -12.22
C PRO A 73 -1.28 1.10 -12.21
N SER A 74 -1.86 -0.06 -11.91
CA SER A 74 -3.30 -0.24 -11.96
C SER A 74 -3.74 -1.41 -11.09
N TYR A 75 -4.78 -1.19 -10.28
CA TYR A 75 -5.42 -2.24 -9.49
C TYR A 75 -6.56 -2.95 -10.21
N PHE A 76 -6.98 -2.47 -11.38
CA PHE A 76 -8.11 -3.05 -12.12
C PHE A 76 -7.87 -4.52 -12.50
N SER A 77 -6.68 -4.86 -13.00
CA SER A 77 -6.32 -6.25 -13.34
C SER A 77 -6.14 -7.15 -12.11
N LEU A 78 -6.02 -6.55 -10.92
CA LEU A 78 -5.86 -7.25 -9.64
C LEU A 78 -7.21 -7.46 -8.92
N SER A 79 -8.31 -6.94 -9.46
CA SER A 79 -9.61 -6.87 -8.78
C SER A 79 -9.52 -6.24 -7.38
N PHE A 80 -8.62 -5.25 -7.23
CA PHE A 80 -8.31 -4.58 -5.95
C PHE A 80 -8.46 -3.05 -6.05
N ASN A 81 -9.15 -2.58 -7.10
CA ASN A 81 -9.33 -1.15 -7.35
C ASN A 81 -10.35 -0.55 -6.38
N ASP A 82 -10.02 0.60 -5.78
CA ASP A 82 -10.94 1.37 -4.92
C ASP A 82 -11.52 0.56 -3.75
N VAL A 83 -10.75 -0.42 -3.23
CA VAL A 83 -11.19 -1.23 -2.08
C VAL A 83 -10.19 -1.28 -0.94
N ALA A 84 -9.00 -0.70 -1.08
CA ALA A 84 -8.03 -0.71 0.03
C ALA A 84 -8.54 0.16 1.18
N SER A 85 -8.64 -0.42 2.37
CA SER A 85 -9.08 0.26 3.60
C SER A 85 -8.04 0.27 4.72
N HIS A 86 -7.04 -0.63 4.68
CA HIS A 86 -6.00 -0.71 5.70
C HIS A 86 -4.67 -1.14 5.07
N VAL A 87 -3.56 -0.53 5.50
CA VAL A 87 -2.23 -0.78 4.91
C VAL A 87 -1.18 -0.89 6.00
N ARG A 88 -0.27 -1.86 5.90
CA ARG A 88 0.80 -2.03 6.89
C ARG A 88 2.11 -2.54 6.29
N PRO A 89 3.27 -2.13 6.84
CA PRO A 89 4.53 -2.79 6.54
C PRO A 89 4.62 -4.13 7.27
N LEU A 90 5.24 -5.12 6.64
CA LEU A 90 5.70 -6.33 7.31
C LEU A 90 7.03 -6.02 7.97
N LEU A 91 7.07 -6.14 9.29
CA LEU A 91 8.31 -6.06 10.04
C LEU A 91 9.13 -7.35 9.80
N PRO A 92 10.47 -7.26 9.71
CA PRO A 92 11.31 -8.45 9.72
C PRO A 92 10.99 -9.29 10.95
N LYS A 93 11.03 -10.62 10.80
CA LYS A 93 10.87 -11.52 11.95
C LYS A 93 11.97 -11.20 12.98
N PRO A 94 11.62 -11.09 14.28
CA PRO A 94 12.62 -10.90 15.33
C PRO A 94 13.60 -12.07 15.39
#